data_AF-A0A7V0NNR8-F1
#
_entry.id   AF-A0A7V0NNR8-F1
#
_cell.length_a   1.000
_cell.length_b   1.000
_cell.length_c   1.000
_cell.angle_alpha   90.00
_cell.angle_beta   90.00
_cell.angle_gamma   90.00
#
_symmetry.space_group_name_H-M   'P 1'
#
loop_
_entity.id
_entity.type
_entity.pdbx_description
1 polymer ?
#
loop_
_entity_poly.entity_id
_entity_poly.type
_entity_poly.pdbx_seq_one_letter_code
_entity_poly.pdbx_strand_id
1 'polypeptide(L)'
;MAEIVELTERERQRLETLRRASTTKKVLATVPLALFILFAILWAIPATRDLATGSDERNPVQIATFVLMTVAGVLGFRLAFRTWRLGHPWWLAGFFLVFGLGAFIVALDEIAWGQVLVDVAQGSSGVEATTGFGELSGLRERAEAFRVAFSVIGIFGALYLPRTVLRFAAPSRTLLPWFAVIGAASLVDLIGDFVDLGSRTLDFLQRASELTEMMIAVVAVLYLYERARDLWFRIP
;
A
#
# COMPACT_ATOMS: atom_id res chain seq x y z
N MET A 1 22.25 45.43 10.58
CA MET A 1 23.16 44.27 10.61
C MET A 1 22.49 43.04 11.21
N ALA A 2 21.84 43.13 12.39
CA ALA A 2 21.07 42.03 12.98
C ALA A 2 19.89 41.54 12.08
N GLU A 3 19.15 42.46 11.46
CA GLU A 3 18.02 42.14 10.56
C GLU A 3 18.46 41.38 9.28
N ILE A 4 19.62 41.73 8.73
CA ILE A 4 20.20 41.03 7.56
C ILE A 4 20.64 39.61 7.92
N VAL A 5 21.22 39.42 9.12
CA VAL A 5 21.60 38.10 9.64
C VAL A 5 20.36 37.24 9.90
N GLU A 6 19.29 37.81 10.46
CA GLU A 6 18.03 37.09 10.70
C GLU A 6 17.32 36.67 9.41
N LEU A 7 17.30 37.54 8.38
CA LEU A 7 16.79 37.19 7.06
C LEU A 7 17.58 36.05 6.42
N THR A 8 18.91 36.08 6.53
CA THR A 8 19.79 35.04 5.98
C THR A 8 19.57 33.68 6.65
N GLU A 9 19.35 33.68 7.97
CA GLU A 9 19.10 32.45 8.74
C GLU A 9 17.72 31.85 8.41
N ARG A 10 16.68 32.68 8.27
CA ARG A 10 15.35 32.24 7.82
C ARG A 10 15.38 31.64 6.41
N GLU A 11 16.13 32.26 5.49
CA GLU A 11 16.32 31.73 4.14
C GLU A 11 17.06 30.39 4.15
N ARG A 12 18.12 30.27 4.95
CA ARG A 12 18.85 29.01 5.12
C ARG A 12 17.95 27.89 5.64
N GLN A 13 17.16 28.16 6.69
CA GLN A 13 16.19 27.20 7.23
C GLN A 13 15.12 26.81 6.19
N ARG A 14 14.63 27.77 5.40
CA ARG A 14 13.69 27.50 4.30
C ARG A 14 14.33 26.62 3.21
N LEU A 15 15.57 26.88 2.83
CA LEU A 15 16.28 26.05 1.84
C LEU A 15 16.54 24.64 2.36
N GLU A 16 16.90 24.50 3.64
CA GLU A 16 17.10 23.19 4.27
C GLU A 16 15.80 22.39 4.34
N THR A 17 14.68 23.02 4.71
CA THR A 17 13.36 22.34 4.73
C THR A 17 12.93 21.90 3.32
N LEU A 18 13.11 22.75 2.30
CA LEU A 18 12.83 22.40 0.91
C LEU A 18 13.73 21.26 0.40
N ARG A 19 15.02 21.28 0.74
CA ARG A 19 15.97 20.22 0.38
C ARG A 19 15.61 18.88 1.03
N ARG A 20 15.26 18.89 2.33
CA ARG A 20 14.80 17.69 3.04
C ARG A 20 13.53 17.14 2.38
N ALA A 21 12.52 17.99 2.14
CA ALA A 21 11.29 17.57 1.47
C ALA A 21 11.52 16.99 0.07
N SER A 22 12.44 17.58 -0.72
CA SER A 22 12.82 17.04 -2.03
C SER A 22 13.51 15.68 -1.91
N THR A 23 14.38 15.52 -0.92
CA THR A 23 15.10 14.25 -0.69
C THR A 23 14.13 13.15 -0.28
N THR A 24 13.21 13.42 0.65
CA THR A 24 12.17 12.48 1.07
C THR A 24 11.30 12.03 -0.11
N LYS A 25 10.87 12.95 -0.98
CA LYS A 25 10.11 12.60 -2.19
C LYS A 25 10.89 11.69 -3.13
N LYS A 26 12.18 11.97 -3.35
CA LYS A 26 13.04 11.13 -4.19
C LYS A 26 13.19 9.73 -3.60
N VAL A 27 13.44 9.63 -2.29
CA VAL A 27 13.53 8.34 -1.60
C VAL A 27 12.22 7.56 -1.77
N LEU A 28 11.07 8.14 -1.42
CA LEU A 28 9.76 7.48 -1.57
C LEU A 28 9.49 7.03 -3.01
N ALA A 29 9.93 7.81 -4.01
CA ALA A 29 9.76 7.45 -5.42
C ALA A 29 10.64 6.26 -5.85
N THR A 30 11.80 6.05 -5.22
CA THR A 30 12.72 4.95 -5.54
C THR A 30 12.45 3.65 -4.78
N VAL A 31 11.81 3.73 -3.61
CA VAL A 31 11.49 2.56 -2.77
C VAL A 31 10.75 1.44 -3.52
N PRO A 32 9.67 1.67 -4.29
CA PRO A 32 8.92 0.57 -4.90
C PRO A 32 9.79 -0.26 -5.87
N LEU A 33 10.64 0.41 -6.65
CA LEU A 33 11.57 -0.27 -7.55
C LEU A 33 12.68 -1.00 -6.77
N ALA A 34 13.22 -0.36 -5.73
CA ALA A 34 14.25 -0.97 -4.88
C ALA A 34 13.73 -2.24 -4.18
N LEU A 35 12.48 -2.26 -3.72
CA LEU A 35 11.85 -3.43 -3.14
C LEU A 35 11.76 -4.59 -4.14
N PHE A 36 11.32 -4.32 -5.37
CA PHE A 36 11.26 -5.35 -6.42
C PHE A 36 12.63 -5.88 -6.81
N ILE A 37 13.64 -5.00 -6.96
CA ILE A 37 15.00 -5.42 -7.28
C ILE A 37 15.57 -6.28 -6.15
N LEU A 38 15.40 -5.84 -4.89
CA LEU A 38 15.84 -6.60 -3.73
C LEU A 38 15.18 -7.98 -3.69
N PHE A 39 13.87 -8.06 -3.89
CA PHE A 39 13.13 -9.31 -3.96
C PHE A 39 13.66 -10.24 -5.06
N ALA A 40 13.88 -9.72 -6.28
CA ALA A 40 14.42 -10.49 -7.38
C ALA A 40 15.83 -11.04 -7.09
N ILE A 41 16.69 -10.24 -6.44
CA ILE A 41 18.03 -10.68 -6.01
C ILE A 41 17.92 -11.79 -4.96
N LEU A 42 17.09 -11.60 -3.93
CA LEU A 42 16.90 -12.59 -2.86
C LEU A 42 16.35 -13.91 -3.39
N TRP A 43 15.44 -13.86 -4.37
CA TRP A 43 14.87 -15.03 -5.03
C TRP A 43 15.89 -15.79 -5.90
N ALA A 44 16.70 -15.04 -6.66
CA ALA A 44 17.66 -15.59 -7.60
C ALA A 44 18.75 -16.41 -6.91
N ILE A 45 19.15 -16.01 -5.69
CA ILE A 45 20.17 -16.66 -4.88
C ILE A 45 19.50 -17.74 -4.00
N PRO A 46 19.76 -19.04 -4.20
CA PRO A 46 19.10 -20.11 -3.45
C PRO A 46 19.23 -19.96 -1.92
N ALA A 47 20.39 -19.51 -1.44
CA ALA A 47 20.67 -19.33 -0.01
C ALA A 47 19.84 -18.24 0.68
N THR A 48 19.21 -17.33 -0.08
CA THR A 48 18.39 -16.24 0.45
C THR A 48 16.92 -16.35 0.06
N ARG A 49 16.53 -17.40 -0.67
CA ARG A 49 15.16 -17.55 -1.17
C ARG A 49 14.15 -17.65 -0.02
N ASP A 50 14.49 -18.36 1.04
CA ASP A 50 13.66 -18.50 2.24
C ASP A 50 13.39 -17.15 2.93
N LEU A 51 14.31 -16.18 2.80
CA LEU A 51 14.08 -14.81 3.30
C LEU A 51 13.07 -14.04 2.44
N ALA A 52 12.98 -14.37 1.14
CA ALA A 52 12.02 -13.76 0.23
C ALA A 52 10.63 -14.39 0.33
N THR A 53 10.53 -15.67 0.73
CA THR A 53 9.27 -16.42 0.77
C THR A 53 8.72 -16.70 2.16
N GLY A 54 9.57 -16.63 3.18
CA GLY A 54 9.34 -17.33 4.44
C GLY A 54 9.61 -18.83 4.31
N SER A 55 10.05 -19.45 5.39
CA SER A 55 10.29 -20.90 5.49
C SER A 55 9.07 -21.69 5.97
N ASP A 56 7.97 -21.01 6.34
CA ASP A 56 6.76 -21.60 6.94
C ASP A 56 5.49 -20.88 6.43
N GLU A 57 4.30 -21.44 6.72
CA GLU A 57 2.93 -20.90 6.48
C GLU A 57 2.69 -19.45 6.94
N ARG A 58 3.71 -18.80 7.53
CA ARG A 58 3.72 -17.43 8.02
C ARG A 58 4.73 -16.61 7.22
N ASN A 59 4.34 -16.26 6.00
CA ASN A 59 5.16 -15.38 5.16
C ASN A 59 5.26 -13.98 5.83
N PRO A 60 6.47 -13.46 6.10
CA PRO A 60 6.64 -12.12 6.69
C PRO A 60 5.97 -11.01 5.87
N VAL A 61 5.84 -11.21 4.56
CA VAL A 61 5.15 -10.29 3.65
C VAL A 61 3.66 -10.22 3.97
N GLN A 62 2.97 -11.35 4.17
CA GLN A 62 1.54 -11.40 4.53
C GLN A 62 1.29 -10.74 5.90
N ILE A 63 2.15 -11.00 6.89
CA ILE A 63 2.06 -10.33 8.21
C ILE A 63 2.23 -8.81 8.06
N ALA A 64 3.19 -8.37 7.23
CA ALA A 64 3.38 -6.95 6.95
C ALA A 64 2.13 -6.35 6.26
N THR A 65 1.55 -7.05 5.29
CA THR A 65 0.31 -6.66 4.62
C THR A 65 -0.83 -6.52 5.63
N PHE A 66 -1.06 -7.51 6.50
CA PHE A 66 -2.04 -7.47 7.57
C PHE A 66 -1.89 -6.22 8.46
N VAL A 67 -0.67 -5.97 8.97
CA VAL A 67 -0.40 -4.84 9.87
C VAL A 67 -0.65 -3.52 9.15
N LEU A 68 -0.12 -3.36 7.94
CA LEU A 68 -0.27 -2.15 7.14
C LEU A 68 -1.74 -1.88 6.77
N MET A 69 -2.48 -2.90 6.36
CA MET A 69 -3.91 -2.79 6.04
C MET A 69 -4.75 -2.50 7.28
N THR A 70 -4.41 -3.06 8.44
CA THR A 70 -5.03 -2.71 9.72
C THR A 70 -4.81 -1.23 10.05
N VAL A 71 -3.57 -0.74 9.91
CA VAL A 71 -3.23 0.67 10.11
C VAL A 71 -4.00 1.56 9.13
N ALA A 72 -4.07 1.18 7.86
CA ALA A 72 -4.85 1.88 6.85
C ALA A 72 -6.34 1.92 7.20
N GLY A 73 -6.92 0.81 7.66
CA GLY A 73 -8.29 0.73 8.13
C GLY A 73 -8.59 1.73 9.26
N VAL A 74 -7.75 1.74 10.29
CA VAL A 74 -7.86 2.68 11.42
C VAL A 74 -7.72 4.13 10.96
N LEU A 75 -6.75 4.43 10.08
CA LEU A 75 -6.58 5.79 9.54
C LEU A 75 -7.80 6.22 8.70
N GLY A 76 -8.35 5.31 7.89
CA GLY A 76 -9.56 5.54 7.09
C GLY A 76 -10.76 5.88 7.96
N PHE A 77 -11.03 5.10 9.00
CA PHE A 77 -12.13 5.39 9.94
C PHE A 77 -11.94 6.72 10.68
N ARG A 78 -10.71 7.00 11.15
CA ARG A 78 -10.40 8.28 11.80
C ARG A 78 -10.60 9.47 10.86
N LEU A 79 -10.19 9.33 9.60
CA LEU A 79 -10.38 10.34 8.57
C LEU A 79 -11.86 10.54 8.22
N ALA A 80 -12.63 9.47 8.07
CA ALA A 80 -14.06 9.54 7.82
C ALA A 80 -14.78 10.32 8.91
N PHE A 81 -14.54 9.96 10.17
CA PHE A 81 -15.13 10.61 11.33
C PHE A 81 -14.75 12.09 11.43
N ARG A 82 -13.46 12.40 11.25
CA ARG A 82 -12.99 13.79 11.31
C ARG A 82 -13.54 14.64 10.17
N THR A 83 -13.58 14.08 8.96
CA THR A 83 -14.14 14.74 7.78
C THR A 83 -15.61 15.10 8.01
N TRP A 84 -16.39 14.17 8.55
CA TRP A 84 -17.78 14.40 8.91
C TRP A 84 -17.92 15.49 10.00
N ARG A 85 -17.14 15.41 11.08
CA ARG A 85 -17.17 16.40 12.17
C ARG A 85 -16.78 17.81 11.76
N LEU A 86 -15.86 17.95 10.79
CA LEU A 86 -15.41 19.25 10.29
C LEU A 86 -16.34 19.86 9.23
N GLY A 87 -17.48 19.21 8.93
CA GLY A 87 -18.46 19.73 7.96
C GLY A 87 -17.99 19.66 6.51
N HIS A 88 -16.99 18.83 6.20
CA HIS A 88 -16.62 18.55 4.81
C HIS A 88 -17.74 17.77 4.08
N PRO A 89 -17.75 17.74 2.74
CA PRO A 89 -18.78 17.04 1.98
C PRO A 89 -18.96 15.58 2.41
N TRP A 90 -20.21 15.14 2.57
CA TRP A 90 -20.54 13.80 3.06
C TRP A 90 -19.91 12.68 2.23
N TRP A 91 -19.78 12.88 0.91
CA TRP A 91 -19.19 11.89 0.00
C TRP A 91 -17.71 11.63 0.32
N LEU A 92 -16.99 12.62 0.86
CA LEU A 92 -15.58 12.47 1.23
C LEU A 92 -15.44 11.64 2.52
N ALA A 93 -16.33 11.87 3.49
CA ALA A 93 -16.41 11.04 4.68
C ALA A 93 -16.78 9.59 4.32
N GLY A 94 -17.77 9.42 3.43
CA GLY A 94 -18.17 8.12 2.90
C GLY A 94 -17.03 7.41 2.16
N PHE A 95 -16.27 8.13 1.33
CA PHE A 95 -15.08 7.59 0.66
C PHE A 95 -14.06 7.02 1.66
N PHE A 96 -13.70 7.77 2.70
CA PHE A 96 -12.74 7.29 3.71
C PHE A 96 -13.28 6.13 4.55
N LEU A 97 -14.61 6.11 4.80
CA LEU A 97 -15.26 5.00 5.51
C LEU A 97 -15.18 3.72 4.69
N VAL A 98 -15.54 3.77 3.41
CA VAL A 98 -15.46 2.63 2.49
C VAL A 98 -14.02 2.18 2.30
N PHE A 99 -13.08 3.12 2.14
CA PHE A 99 -11.65 2.81 2.06
C PHE A 99 -11.17 2.08 3.33
N GLY A 100 -11.52 2.59 4.51
CA GLY A 100 -11.15 1.99 5.79
C GLY A 100 -11.75 0.59 5.98
N LEU A 101 -13.02 0.41 5.59
CA LEU A 101 -13.67 -0.91 5.63
C LEU A 101 -13.02 -1.90 4.68
N GLY A 102 -12.74 -1.48 3.44
CA GLY A 102 -12.04 -2.33 2.46
C GLY A 102 -10.65 -2.74 2.95
N ALA A 103 -9.87 -1.81 3.50
CA ALA A 103 -8.57 -2.14 4.08
C ALA A 103 -8.69 -3.13 5.26
N PHE A 104 -9.70 -2.98 6.11
CA PHE A 104 -9.92 -3.90 7.22
C PHE A 104 -10.34 -5.31 6.74
N ILE A 105 -11.18 -5.41 5.71
CA ILE A 105 -11.55 -6.68 5.10
C ILE A 105 -10.31 -7.39 4.53
N VAL A 106 -9.46 -6.67 3.79
CA VAL A 106 -8.21 -7.24 3.27
C VAL A 106 -7.31 -7.69 4.42
N ALA A 107 -7.16 -6.89 5.47
CA ALA A 107 -6.38 -7.29 6.64
C ALA A 107 -6.88 -8.59 7.26
N LEU A 108 -8.19 -8.75 7.43
CA LEU A 108 -8.75 -9.99 7.98
C LEU A 108 -8.50 -11.18 7.06
N ASP A 109 -8.57 -11.01 5.74
CA ASP A 109 -8.27 -12.08 4.78
C ASP A 109 -6.82 -12.58 4.92
N GLU A 110 -5.84 -11.69 5.11
CA GLU A 110 -4.42 -12.02 5.29
C GLU A 110 -4.13 -12.93 6.51
N ILE A 111 -5.00 -12.90 7.53
CA ILE A 111 -4.86 -13.74 8.73
C ILE A 111 -5.98 -14.76 8.85
N ALA A 112 -6.62 -15.10 7.73
CA ALA A 112 -7.73 -16.06 7.66
C ALA A 112 -8.81 -15.75 8.69
N TRP A 113 -9.25 -14.49 8.74
CA TRP A 113 -10.26 -13.98 9.66
C TRP A 113 -9.92 -14.20 11.15
N GLY A 114 -8.63 -14.29 11.48
CA GLY A 114 -8.14 -14.47 12.84
C GLY A 114 -7.82 -15.91 13.22
N GLN A 115 -8.03 -16.88 12.32
CA GLN A 115 -7.64 -18.28 12.55
C GLN A 115 -6.14 -18.40 12.86
N VAL A 116 -5.31 -17.66 12.12
CA VAL A 116 -3.85 -17.61 12.36
C VAL A 116 -3.51 -17.18 13.79
N LEU A 117 -4.26 -16.23 14.36
CA LEU A 117 -4.03 -15.77 15.74
C LEU A 117 -4.45 -16.81 16.78
N VAL A 118 -5.53 -17.55 16.51
CA VAL A 118 -5.99 -18.65 17.36
C VAL A 118 -4.98 -19.80 17.35
N ASP A 119 -4.44 -20.15 16.19
CA ASP A 119 -3.42 -21.20 16.06
C ASP A 119 -2.12 -20.85 16.79
N VAL A 120 -1.66 -19.60 16.67
CA VAL A 120 -0.53 -19.08 17.45
C VAL A 120 -0.79 -19.25 18.96
N ALA A 121 -2.00 -18.93 19.42
CA ALA A 121 -2.37 -19.04 20.83
C ALA A 121 -2.48 -20.50 21.33
N GLN A 122 -2.86 -21.43 20.44
CA GLN A 122 -3.05 -22.85 20.76
C GLN A 122 -1.79 -23.70 20.54
N GLY A 123 -0.76 -23.16 19.89
CA GLY A 123 0.44 -23.91 19.52
C GLY A 123 0.21 -24.95 18.43
N SER A 124 -0.91 -24.87 17.71
CA SER A 124 -1.21 -25.67 16.51
C SER A 124 -0.60 -25.01 15.26
N SER A 125 -0.14 -25.83 14.32
CA SER A 125 0.46 -25.40 13.06
C SER A 125 -0.27 -26.02 11.86
N GLY A 126 -1.60 -26.13 11.91
CA GLY A 126 -2.27 -27.04 10.97
C GLY A 126 -3.76 -26.87 10.75
N VAL A 127 -4.33 -25.68 10.97
CA VAL A 127 -5.65 -25.40 10.39
C VAL A 127 -5.41 -24.72 9.04
N GLU A 128 -5.49 -25.50 7.96
CA GLU A 128 -5.74 -24.93 6.63
C GLU A 128 -6.92 -23.98 6.77
N ALA A 129 -6.71 -22.71 6.41
CA ALA A 129 -7.69 -21.64 6.40
C ALA A 129 -8.85 -21.96 5.46
N THR A 130 -9.68 -22.93 5.83
CA THR A 130 -10.82 -23.45 5.07
C THR A 130 -12.05 -22.55 5.21
N THR A 131 -11.95 -21.45 5.97
CA THR A 131 -13.06 -20.53 6.25
C THR A 131 -12.83 -19.11 5.75
N GLY A 132 -12.06 -18.92 4.68
CA GLY A 132 -12.31 -17.78 3.80
C GLY A 132 -13.73 -17.92 3.24
N PHE A 133 -14.55 -16.87 3.27
CA PHE A 133 -15.87 -16.91 2.63
C PHE A 133 -15.73 -17.52 1.22
N GLY A 134 -16.38 -18.66 0.96
CA GLY A 134 -16.28 -19.35 -0.33
C GLY A 134 -16.64 -18.45 -1.52
N GLU A 135 -17.36 -17.35 -1.29
CA GLU A 135 -17.73 -16.32 -2.27
C GLU A 135 -16.59 -15.31 -2.56
N LEU A 136 -15.64 -15.10 -1.65
CA LEU A 136 -14.45 -14.28 -1.88
C LEU A 136 -13.40 -15.01 -2.72
N SER A 137 -13.48 -16.35 -2.83
CA SER A 137 -12.56 -17.14 -3.66
C SER A 137 -12.56 -16.68 -5.13
N GLY A 138 -13.74 -16.42 -5.71
CA GLY A 138 -13.86 -15.91 -7.08
C GLY A 138 -13.36 -14.47 -7.27
N LEU A 139 -13.27 -13.67 -6.20
CA LEU A 139 -12.62 -12.35 -6.23
C LEU A 139 -11.09 -12.49 -6.10
N ARG A 140 -10.63 -13.48 -5.36
CA ARG A 140 -9.21 -13.83 -5.21
C ARG A 140 -8.61 -14.37 -6.51
N GLU A 141 -9.39 -15.15 -7.27
CA GLU A 141 -9.06 -15.59 -8.64
C GLU A 141 -8.91 -14.43 -9.66
N ARG A 142 -9.33 -13.22 -9.29
CA ARG A 142 -9.24 -12.02 -10.14
C ARG A 142 -8.38 -10.94 -9.50
N ALA A 143 -7.58 -11.30 -8.50
CA ALA A 143 -6.81 -10.35 -7.71
C ALA A 143 -5.86 -9.53 -8.62
N GLU A 144 -5.21 -10.15 -9.61
CA GLU A 144 -4.30 -9.48 -10.54
C GLU A 144 -5.01 -8.35 -11.28
N ALA A 145 -6.23 -8.60 -11.78
CA ALA A 145 -7.04 -7.61 -12.47
C ALA A 145 -7.40 -6.43 -11.55
N PHE A 146 -7.73 -6.67 -10.29
CA PHE A 146 -7.97 -5.61 -9.31
C PHE A 146 -6.72 -4.79 -9.02
N ARG A 147 -5.53 -5.41 -8.93
CA ARG A 147 -4.26 -4.70 -8.73
C ARG A 147 -3.88 -3.84 -9.94
N VAL A 148 -4.14 -4.32 -11.17
CA VAL A 148 -4.00 -3.52 -12.39
C VAL A 148 -4.98 -2.34 -12.37
N ALA A 149 -6.25 -2.57 -12.06
CA ALA A 149 -7.25 -1.52 -11.95
C ALA A 149 -6.86 -0.47 -10.87
N PHE A 150 -6.41 -0.91 -9.71
CA PHE A 150 -5.88 -0.05 -8.64
C PHE A 150 -4.77 0.87 -9.15
N SER A 151 -3.83 0.32 -9.93
CA SER A 151 -2.70 1.05 -10.48
C SER A 151 -3.13 2.09 -11.53
N VAL A 152 -4.03 1.71 -12.44
CA VAL A 152 -4.57 2.62 -13.46
C VAL A 152 -5.37 3.76 -12.81
N ILE A 153 -6.27 3.42 -11.88
CA ILE A 153 -7.08 4.39 -11.14
C ILE A 153 -6.17 5.29 -10.29
N GLY A 154 -5.13 4.76 -9.66
CA GLY A 154 -4.16 5.52 -8.87
C GLY A 154 -3.36 6.53 -9.70
N ILE A 155 -2.87 6.11 -10.88
CA ILE A 155 -2.16 7.00 -11.82
C ILE A 155 -3.11 8.09 -12.32
N PHE A 156 -4.29 7.71 -12.81
CA PHE A 156 -5.29 8.68 -13.27
C PHE A 156 -5.67 9.64 -12.13
N GLY A 157 -5.89 9.09 -10.95
CA GLY A 157 -6.18 9.79 -9.70
C GLY A 157 -5.14 10.87 -9.40
N ALA A 158 -3.86 10.52 -9.41
CA ALA A 158 -2.77 11.43 -9.05
C ALA A 158 -2.52 12.51 -10.11
N LEU A 159 -2.80 12.22 -11.39
CA LEU A 159 -2.55 13.15 -12.49
C LEU A 159 -3.70 14.13 -12.71
N TYR A 160 -4.95 13.66 -12.61
CA TYR A 160 -6.12 14.40 -13.09
C TYR A 160 -7.03 14.91 -11.97
N LEU A 161 -7.28 14.11 -10.92
CA LEU A 161 -8.21 14.51 -9.84
C LEU A 161 -7.78 15.75 -9.02
N PRO A 162 -6.49 16.12 -8.88
CA PRO A 162 -6.12 17.35 -8.16
C PRO A 162 -6.71 18.63 -8.78
N ARG A 163 -7.16 18.57 -10.04
CA ARG A 163 -7.77 19.70 -10.78
C ARG A 163 -9.30 19.70 -10.73
N THR A 164 -9.92 18.73 -10.07
CA THR A 164 -11.39 18.57 -10.05
C THR A 164 -11.95 18.82 -8.64
N VAL A 165 -13.27 18.73 -8.51
CA VAL A 165 -13.96 18.77 -7.21
C VAL A 165 -13.54 17.62 -6.28
N LEU A 166 -12.98 16.54 -6.84
CA LEU A 166 -12.51 15.35 -6.10
C LEU A 166 -11.08 15.49 -5.58
N ARG A 167 -10.44 16.67 -5.72
CA ARG A 167 -9.05 16.94 -5.28
C ARG A 167 -8.74 16.53 -3.83
N PHE A 168 -9.75 16.49 -2.97
CA PHE A 168 -9.59 16.11 -1.57
C PHE A 168 -9.33 14.61 -1.38
N ALA A 169 -9.80 13.77 -2.31
CA ALA A 169 -9.53 12.34 -2.38
C ALA A 169 -8.41 11.98 -3.39
N ALA A 170 -7.77 12.98 -4.01
CA ALA A 170 -6.72 12.71 -5.00
C ALA A 170 -5.43 12.22 -4.31
N PRO A 171 -4.82 11.11 -4.78
CA PRO A 171 -3.50 10.69 -4.31
C PRO A 171 -2.42 11.68 -4.76
N SER A 172 -1.31 11.76 -4.02
CA SER A 172 -0.21 12.63 -4.40
C SER A 172 0.59 12.06 -5.56
N ARG A 173 1.25 12.94 -6.31
CA ARG A 173 2.17 12.53 -7.40
C ARG A 173 3.39 11.77 -6.89
N THR A 174 3.71 11.83 -5.61
CA THR A 174 4.79 11.05 -5.00
C THR A 174 4.51 9.54 -5.07
N LEU A 175 3.24 9.15 -5.15
CA LEU A 175 2.80 7.75 -5.25
C LEU A 175 2.80 7.21 -6.69
N LEU A 176 3.02 8.04 -7.72
CA LEU A 176 3.03 7.58 -9.11
C LEU A 176 4.01 6.42 -9.39
N PRO A 177 5.25 6.43 -8.87
CA PRO A 177 6.17 5.31 -9.07
C PRO A 177 5.66 4.01 -8.43
N TRP A 178 4.93 4.11 -7.33
CA TRP A 178 4.33 2.94 -6.69
C TRP A 178 3.26 2.33 -7.56
N PHE A 179 2.30 3.15 -8.03
CA PHE A 179 1.27 2.66 -8.96
C PHE A 179 1.86 2.11 -10.26
N ALA A 180 2.93 2.71 -10.78
CA ALA A 180 3.57 2.23 -11.99
C ALA A 180 4.22 0.85 -11.79
N VAL A 181 4.95 0.66 -10.69
CA VAL A 181 5.63 -0.62 -10.40
C VAL A 181 4.62 -1.71 -10.07
N ILE A 182 3.61 -1.40 -9.23
CA ILE A 182 2.50 -2.34 -8.92
C ILE A 182 1.80 -2.74 -10.22
N GLY A 183 1.43 -1.77 -11.06
CA GLY A 183 0.73 -2.03 -12.31
C GLY A 183 1.55 -2.86 -13.29
N ALA A 184 2.85 -2.58 -13.42
CA ALA A 184 3.74 -3.37 -14.26
C ALA A 184 3.86 -4.82 -13.76
N ALA A 185 4.07 -5.02 -12.45
CA ALA A 185 4.18 -6.34 -11.87
C ALA A 185 2.88 -7.15 -11.99
N SER A 186 1.74 -6.56 -11.64
CA SER A 186 0.43 -7.21 -11.76
C SER A 186 0.03 -7.48 -13.21
N LEU A 187 0.47 -6.66 -14.16
CA LEU A 187 0.23 -6.93 -15.58
C LEU A 187 1.05 -8.12 -16.07
N VAL A 188 2.32 -8.26 -15.63
CA VAL A 188 3.14 -9.42 -15.94
C VAL A 188 2.52 -10.70 -15.35
N ASP A 189 2.06 -10.62 -14.10
CA ASP A 189 1.36 -11.72 -13.41
C ASP A 189 0.10 -12.15 -14.20
N LEU A 190 -0.77 -11.19 -14.51
CA LEU A 190 -1.99 -11.41 -15.29
C LEU A 190 -1.72 -11.98 -16.69
N ILE A 191 -0.65 -11.55 -17.36
CA ILE A 191 -0.25 -12.12 -18.67
C ILE A 191 0.24 -13.57 -18.49
N GLY A 192 0.89 -13.86 -17.36
CA GLY A 192 1.35 -15.19 -17.00
C GLY A 192 0.22 -16.23 -16.96
N ASP A 193 -1.00 -15.83 -16.64
CA ASP A 193 -2.17 -16.71 -16.68
C ASP A 193 -2.55 -17.18 -18.09
N PHE A 194 -2.15 -16.44 -19.13
CA PHE A 194 -2.45 -16.74 -20.52
C PHE A 194 -1.28 -17.39 -21.29
N VAL A 195 -0.10 -17.47 -20.66
CA VAL A 195 1.13 -17.97 -21.30
C VAL A 195 1.62 -19.18 -20.52
N ASP A 196 1.97 -20.26 -21.24
CA ASP A 196 2.55 -21.44 -20.60
C ASP A 196 3.98 -21.12 -20.12
N LEU A 197 4.09 -20.83 -18.82
CA LEU A 197 5.34 -20.49 -18.15
C LEU A 197 5.88 -21.70 -17.40
N GLY A 198 7.21 -21.87 -17.41
CA GLY A 198 7.85 -22.92 -16.62
C GLY A 198 7.58 -22.75 -15.12
N SER A 199 7.53 -23.86 -14.38
CA SER A 199 7.18 -23.91 -12.95
C SER A 199 7.94 -22.91 -12.07
N ARG A 200 9.23 -22.72 -12.35
CA ARG A 200 10.08 -21.75 -11.63
C ARG A 200 9.66 -20.30 -11.84
N THR A 201 9.16 -19.97 -13.02
CA THR A 201 8.67 -18.61 -13.34
C THR A 201 7.32 -18.37 -12.68
N LEU A 202 6.42 -19.37 -12.71
CA LEU A 202 5.14 -19.29 -12.01
C LEU A 202 5.31 -19.09 -10.51
N ASP A 203 6.20 -19.85 -9.87
CA ASP A 203 6.51 -19.71 -8.44
C ASP A 203 7.08 -18.31 -8.13
N PHE A 204 7.96 -17.78 -8.99
CA PHE A 204 8.43 -16.39 -8.85
C PHE A 204 7.29 -15.36 -8.93
N LEU A 205 6.39 -15.51 -9.92
CA LEU A 205 5.27 -14.59 -10.13
C LEU A 205 4.31 -14.63 -8.94
N GLN A 206 3.97 -15.81 -8.46
CA GLN A 206 3.12 -15.99 -7.28
C GLN A 206 3.69 -15.26 -6.05
N ARG A 207 5.00 -15.39 -5.80
CA ARG A 207 5.67 -14.74 -4.67
C ARG A 207 5.85 -13.23 -4.87
N ALA A 208 6.10 -12.80 -6.09
CA ALA A 208 6.10 -11.38 -6.45
C ALA A 208 4.70 -10.75 -6.30
N SER A 209 3.64 -11.55 -6.46
CA SER A 209 2.26 -11.15 -6.23
C SER A 209 2.02 -10.77 -4.76
N GLU A 210 2.50 -11.58 -3.82
CA GLU A 210 2.45 -11.29 -2.37
C GLU A 210 3.18 -9.97 -2.04
N LEU A 211 4.36 -9.75 -2.63
CA LEU A 211 5.09 -8.48 -2.49
C LEU A 211 4.26 -7.30 -3.02
N THR A 212 3.56 -7.50 -4.13
CA THR A 212 2.72 -6.47 -4.75
C THR A 212 1.55 -6.09 -3.84
N GLU A 213 0.92 -7.05 -3.17
CA GLU A 213 -0.12 -6.80 -2.17
C GLU A 213 0.41 -5.97 -0.99
N MET A 214 1.57 -6.33 -0.45
CA MET A 214 2.22 -5.54 0.60
C MET A 214 2.52 -4.11 0.14
N MET A 215 2.97 -3.93 -1.11
CA MET A 215 3.19 -2.60 -1.68
C MET A 215 1.90 -1.79 -1.82
N ILE A 216 0.77 -2.42 -2.15
CA ILE A 216 -0.56 -1.77 -2.13
C ILE A 216 -0.89 -1.33 -0.69
N ALA A 217 -0.63 -2.16 0.31
CA ALA A 217 -0.84 -1.81 1.71
C ALA A 217 0.01 -0.60 2.14
N VAL A 218 1.29 -0.54 1.71
CA VAL A 218 2.15 0.64 1.92
C VAL A 218 1.54 1.88 1.26
N VAL A 219 1.12 1.79 0.00
CA VAL A 219 0.48 2.91 -0.71
C VAL A 219 -0.79 3.38 0.02
N ALA A 220 -1.60 2.47 0.53
CA ALA A 220 -2.81 2.79 1.28
C ALA A 220 -2.49 3.59 2.56
N VAL A 221 -1.50 3.15 3.34
CA VAL A 221 -1.03 3.87 4.53
C VAL A 221 -0.48 5.23 4.16
N LEU A 222 0.40 5.32 3.16
CA LEU A 222 1.01 6.59 2.72
C LEU A 222 -0.05 7.57 2.23
N TYR A 223 -1.01 7.11 1.43
CA TYR A 223 -2.12 7.91 0.94
C TYR A 223 -2.94 8.50 2.10
N LEU A 224 -3.40 7.63 3.01
CA LEU A 224 -4.21 8.08 4.15
C LEU A 224 -3.41 8.96 5.10
N TYR A 225 -2.13 8.69 5.32
CA TYR A 225 -1.26 9.54 6.13
C TYR A 225 -1.12 10.94 5.51
N GLU A 226 -0.92 11.05 4.20
CA GLU A 226 -0.88 12.35 3.51
C GLU A 226 -2.22 13.10 3.62
N ARG A 227 -3.35 12.40 3.46
CA ARG A 227 -4.69 12.99 3.64
C ARG A 227 -4.93 13.43 5.08
N ALA A 228 -4.50 12.63 6.06
CA ALA A 228 -4.60 12.92 7.47
C ALA A 228 -3.78 14.15 7.84
N ARG A 229 -2.55 14.28 7.33
CA ARG A 229 -1.74 15.49 7.50
C ARG A 229 -2.46 16.73 6.96
N ASP A 230 -3.00 16.65 5.75
CA ASP A 230 -3.74 17.78 5.18
C ASP A 230 -5.01 18.12 5.99
N LEU A 231 -5.72 17.08 6.46
CA LEU A 231 -6.80 17.03 7.46
C LEU A 231 -6.51 17.74 8.80
N TRP A 232 -5.33 17.47 9.32
CA TRP A 232 -4.98 17.73 10.72
C TRP A 232 -4.33 19.09 10.92
N PHE A 233 -3.52 19.51 9.95
CA PHE A 233 -2.75 20.76 10.04
C PHE A 233 -3.41 21.93 9.32
N ARG A 234 -4.51 21.70 8.58
CA ARG A 234 -5.37 22.78 8.07
C ARG A 234 -6.56 22.98 9.00
N ILE A 235 -6.28 23.54 10.18
CA ILE A 235 -7.30 24.19 11.00
C ILE A 235 -7.23 25.68 10.62
N PRO A 236 -8.33 26.32 10.18
CA PRO A 236 -8.39 27.78 10.08
C PRO A 236 -8.23 28.44 11.45
#